data_AF-A0A7Z9MX12-F1
#
_entry.id   AF-A0A7Z9MX12-F1
#
_cell.length_a   1.000
_cell.length_b   1.000
_cell.length_c   1.000
_cell.angle_alpha   90.00
_cell.angle_beta   90.00
_cell.angle_gamma   90.00
#
_symmetry.space_group_name_H-M   'P 1'
#
loop_
_entity.id
_entity.type
_entity.pdbx_description
1 polymer ?
#
loop_
_entity_poly.entity_id
_entity_poly.type
_entity_poly.pdbx_seq_one_letter_code
_entity_poly.pdbx_strand_id
1 'polypeptide(L)'
;MIRRVRNFQIFNISFLDVISCGFGAVVLLVLISKSGVTKSDNTSDVSSLLQNVFQYEATVAELSSYLEDQETRLKEIKKQNKASLGDKEKMSKELQGKSDDLAKLQEDTRGLELVQSSLKTASIAKITAKKRDVEVGGIAVDSDYVVFIIDTSGSMLTIWGRVLRTIGEVLDIHPTVRGFQILNDNGVYLLEAYRRRWIPDTPRRRKKVLEALGTWRSTSNSSPVEGLEVALKTYAKPGTKTSIYIFGDDYTGSSFDTVIKKVELLNRNRTTRKPIVKIHGVGFISGHATNRFPILMREITKRNGGTFLGLPR
;
A
#
# COMPACT_ATOMS: atom_id res chain seq x y z
N MET A 1 144.15 -61.85 24.58
CA MET A 1 142.86 -62.44 25.01
C MET A 1 141.72 -61.61 24.40
N ILE A 2 140.71 -62.30 23.90
CA ILE A 2 139.67 -61.84 22.96
C ILE A 2 138.58 -60.99 23.64
N ARG A 3 138.09 -59.95 22.95
CA ARG A 3 136.68 -59.50 23.02
C ARG A 3 136.26 -58.74 21.76
N ARG A 4 135.54 -59.43 20.86
CA ARG A 4 134.56 -58.83 19.92
C ARG A 4 133.30 -58.55 20.71
N VAL A 5 132.68 -57.35 20.66
CA VAL A 5 131.21 -57.19 20.70
C VAL A 5 130.74 -55.84 20.09
N ARG A 6 130.13 -55.96 18.90
CA ARG A 6 128.98 -55.25 18.29
C ARG A 6 128.91 -53.71 18.30
N ASN A 7 129.01 -53.14 17.09
CA ASN A 7 128.38 -51.87 16.71
C ASN A 7 126.87 -51.95 16.95
N PHE A 8 126.32 -51.03 17.73
CA PHE A 8 124.88 -50.77 17.79
C PHE A 8 124.45 -50.15 16.44
N GLN A 9 123.85 -50.95 15.56
CA GLN A 9 123.02 -50.42 14.48
C GLN A 9 121.71 -49.92 15.12
N ILE A 10 121.59 -48.60 15.25
CA ILE A 10 120.47 -47.88 15.88
C ILE A 10 119.13 -48.03 15.11
N PHE A 11 119.14 -48.66 13.95
CA PHE A 11 117.95 -49.03 13.19
C PHE A 11 117.89 -50.55 13.01
N ASN A 12 117.52 -51.25 14.08
CA ASN A 12 117.29 -52.70 14.09
C ASN A 12 115.79 -52.99 14.21
N ILE A 13 115.38 -54.19 13.80
CA ILE A 13 114.02 -54.76 13.65
C ILE A 13 112.95 -54.28 14.65
N SER A 14 113.31 -53.93 15.88
CA SER A 14 112.40 -53.41 16.91
C SER A 14 111.73 -52.06 16.56
N PHE A 15 112.36 -51.20 15.73
CA PHE A 15 111.72 -49.94 15.29
C PHE A 15 110.61 -50.19 14.26
N LEU A 16 110.81 -51.17 13.37
CA LEU A 16 109.80 -51.60 12.40
C LEU A 16 108.58 -52.20 13.12
N ASP A 17 108.79 -52.89 14.23
CA ASP A 17 107.72 -53.51 15.02
C ASP A 17 106.85 -52.46 15.74
N VAL A 18 107.46 -51.41 16.30
CA VAL A 18 106.74 -50.30 16.96
C VAL A 18 105.95 -49.46 15.95
N ILE A 19 106.52 -49.17 14.77
CA ILE A 19 105.80 -48.46 13.71
C ILE A 19 104.68 -49.34 13.12
N SER A 20 104.92 -50.64 12.96
CA SER A 20 103.90 -51.59 12.48
C SER A 20 102.73 -51.70 13.45
N CYS A 21 103.00 -51.79 14.76
CA CYS A 21 101.97 -51.81 15.80
C CYS A 21 101.20 -50.48 15.89
N GLY A 22 101.90 -49.35 15.84
CA GLY A 22 101.28 -48.02 15.85
C GLY A 22 100.43 -47.75 14.61
N PHE A 23 100.93 -48.11 13.42
CA PHE A 23 100.19 -47.98 12.18
C PHE A 23 98.98 -48.92 12.15
N GLY A 24 99.13 -50.16 12.66
CA GLY A 24 98.02 -51.09 12.84
C GLY A 24 96.91 -50.51 13.71
N ALA A 25 97.25 -49.89 14.84
CA ALA A 25 96.28 -49.24 15.72
C ALA A 25 95.55 -48.06 15.05
N VAL A 26 96.26 -47.25 14.26
CA VAL A 26 95.66 -46.15 13.49
C VAL A 26 94.73 -46.67 12.39
N VAL A 27 95.12 -47.71 11.66
CA VAL A 27 94.27 -48.36 10.65
C VAL A 27 93.02 -48.95 11.30
N LEU A 28 93.14 -49.56 12.48
CA LEU A 28 92.02 -50.09 13.25
C LEU A 28 91.08 -48.97 13.74
N LEU A 29 91.63 -47.85 14.21
CA LEU A 29 90.86 -46.64 14.55
C LEU A 29 90.12 -46.06 13.34
N VAL A 30 90.74 -46.02 12.15
CA VAL A 30 90.10 -45.55 10.91
C VAL A 30 88.99 -46.52 10.45
N LEU A 31 89.21 -47.84 10.58
CA LEU A 31 88.19 -48.84 10.28
C LEU A 31 87.00 -48.78 11.25
N ILE A 32 87.26 -48.60 12.56
CA ILE A 32 86.20 -48.41 13.56
C ILE A 32 85.49 -47.07 13.35
N SER A 33 86.23 -45.99 13.08
CA SER A 33 85.68 -44.64 12.81
C SER A 33 84.76 -44.63 11.59
N LYS A 34 85.11 -45.36 10.52
CA LYS A 34 84.28 -45.47 9.32
C LYS A 34 83.06 -46.37 9.52
N SER A 35 83.07 -47.21 10.55
CA SER A 35 81.95 -48.09 10.94
C SER A 35 80.93 -47.39 11.85
N GLY A 36 81.17 -46.12 12.21
CA GLY A 36 80.25 -45.27 13.00
C GLY A 36 79.22 -44.49 12.17
N VAL A 37 79.12 -44.71 10.85
CA VAL A 37 77.94 -44.27 10.09
C VAL A 37 76.93 -45.41 10.18
N THR A 38 76.11 -45.35 11.22
CA THR A 38 74.87 -46.12 11.29
C THR A 38 74.11 -45.88 9.99
N LYS A 39 74.03 -46.91 9.16
CA LYS A 39 73.08 -47.00 8.06
C LYS A 39 71.71 -46.98 8.73
N SER A 40 71.10 -45.80 8.87
CA SER A 40 69.78 -45.72 9.47
C SER A 40 68.79 -46.39 8.50
N ASP A 41 68.05 -47.36 9.02
CA ASP A 41 66.94 -48.08 8.37
C ASP A 41 65.71 -47.17 8.10
N ASN A 42 65.93 -45.92 7.67
CA ASN A 42 64.90 -44.89 7.55
C ASN A 42 64.26 -44.82 6.14
N THR A 43 64.65 -45.67 5.20
CA THR A 43 64.07 -45.64 3.84
C THR A 43 62.60 -46.09 3.80
N SER A 44 62.18 -46.98 4.72
CA SER A 44 60.79 -47.40 4.87
C SER A 44 59.91 -46.28 5.44
N ASP A 45 60.41 -45.52 6.42
CA ASP A 45 59.70 -44.38 7.01
C ASP A 45 59.57 -43.21 6.04
N VAL A 46 60.62 -42.88 5.27
CA VAL A 46 60.52 -41.81 4.26
C VAL A 46 59.52 -42.19 3.16
N SER A 47 59.48 -43.45 2.72
CA SER A 47 58.53 -43.92 1.71
C SER A 47 57.08 -43.89 2.21
N SER A 48 56.83 -44.24 3.48
CA SER A 48 55.49 -44.21 4.07
C SER A 48 55.01 -42.78 4.31
N LEU A 49 55.89 -41.88 4.76
CA LEU A 49 55.60 -40.44 4.87
C LEU A 49 55.28 -39.81 3.51
N LEU A 50 56.03 -40.13 2.45
CA LEU A 50 55.73 -39.64 1.10
C LEU A 50 54.38 -40.16 0.60
N GLN A 51 54.05 -41.43 0.85
CA GLN A 51 52.74 -42.00 0.50
C GLN A 51 51.59 -41.29 1.24
N ASN A 52 51.77 -40.97 2.52
CA ASN A 52 50.80 -40.20 3.29
C ASN A 52 50.63 -38.78 2.74
N VAL A 53 51.73 -38.11 2.36
CA VAL A 53 51.67 -36.76 1.73
C VAL A 53 50.84 -36.80 0.46
N PHE A 54 51.07 -37.78 -0.44
CA PHE A 54 50.27 -37.92 -1.66
C PHE A 54 48.79 -38.22 -1.37
N GLN A 55 48.48 -39.02 -0.35
CA GLN A 55 47.10 -39.28 0.07
C GLN A 55 46.42 -38.02 0.63
N TYR A 56 47.12 -37.23 1.43
CA TYR A 56 46.61 -35.97 1.94
C TYR A 56 46.42 -34.93 0.83
N GLU A 57 47.35 -34.83 -0.11
CA GLU A 57 47.19 -33.95 -1.29
C GLU A 57 45.97 -34.35 -2.12
N ALA A 58 45.76 -35.65 -2.36
CA ALA A 58 44.59 -36.15 -3.06
C ALA A 58 43.29 -35.85 -2.30
N THR A 59 43.28 -36.00 -0.97
CA THR A 59 42.12 -35.70 -0.12
C THR A 59 41.82 -34.20 -0.09
N VAL A 60 42.85 -33.35 -0.05
CA VAL A 60 42.70 -31.88 -0.12
C VAL A 60 42.15 -31.46 -1.48
N ALA A 61 42.63 -32.07 -2.57
CA ALA A 61 42.09 -31.83 -3.91
C ALA A 61 40.62 -32.24 -4.02
N GLU A 62 40.24 -33.41 -3.49
CA GLU A 62 38.84 -33.87 -3.47
C GLU A 62 37.95 -32.96 -2.61
N LEU A 63 38.41 -32.59 -1.41
CA LEU A 63 37.65 -31.74 -0.50
C LEU A 63 37.48 -30.31 -1.03
N SER A 64 38.49 -29.77 -1.71
CA SER A 64 38.40 -28.45 -2.36
C SER A 64 37.40 -28.46 -3.50
N SER A 65 37.39 -29.50 -4.33
CA SER A 65 36.38 -29.68 -5.38
C SER A 65 34.98 -29.84 -4.81
N TYR A 66 34.83 -30.60 -3.71
CA TYR A 66 33.55 -30.73 -3.01
C TYR A 66 33.05 -29.40 -2.43
N LEU A 67 33.94 -28.60 -1.83
CA LEU A 67 33.59 -27.27 -1.32
C LEU A 67 33.15 -26.32 -2.43
N GLU A 68 33.78 -26.36 -3.60
CA GLU A 68 33.40 -25.57 -4.76
C GLU A 68 32.01 -25.99 -5.30
N ASP A 69 31.71 -27.29 -5.37
CA ASP A 69 30.38 -27.80 -5.71
C ASP A 69 29.32 -27.37 -4.68
N GLN A 70 29.64 -27.40 -3.39
CA GLN A 70 28.72 -26.91 -2.35
C GLN A 70 28.49 -25.40 -2.44
N GLU A 71 29.52 -24.61 -2.73
CA GLU A 71 29.39 -23.16 -2.88
C GLU A 71 28.53 -22.80 -4.10
N THR A 72 28.72 -23.50 -5.23
CA THR A 72 27.89 -23.30 -6.43
C THR A 72 26.43 -23.70 -6.18
N ARG A 73 26.18 -24.83 -5.51
CA ARG A 73 24.82 -25.22 -5.08
C ARG A 73 24.19 -24.19 -4.15
N LEU A 74 24.93 -23.67 -3.17
CA LEU A 74 24.44 -22.63 -2.27
C LEU A 74 24.09 -21.33 -3.01
N LYS A 75 24.90 -20.93 -4.00
CA LYS A 75 24.61 -19.76 -4.85
C LYS A 75 23.32 -19.96 -5.64
N GLU A 76 23.10 -21.14 -6.21
CA GLU A 76 21.89 -21.46 -6.95
C GLU A 76 20.64 -21.50 -6.05
N ILE A 77 20.72 -22.15 -4.89
CA ILE A 77 19.64 -22.17 -3.89
C ILE A 77 19.29 -20.75 -3.42
N LYS A 78 20.29 -19.90 -3.15
CA LYS A 78 20.06 -18.49 -2.78
C LYS A 78 19.36 -17.72 -3.88
N LYS A 79 19.74 -17.94 -5.15
CA LYS A 79 19.10 -17.31 -6.31
C LYS A 79 17.64 -17.74 -6.45
N GLN A 80 17.35 -19.03 -6.32
CA GLN A 80 15.99 -19.59 -6.37
C GLN A 80 15.12 -19.06 -5.23
N ASN A 81 15.66 -18.97 -4.01
CA ASN A 81 14.95 -18.39 -2.87
C ASN A 81 14.62 -16.91 -3.07
N LYS A 82 15.55 -16.12 -3.63
CA LYS A 82 15.30 -14.70 -3.93
C LYS A 82 14.21 -14.53 -4.99
N ALA A 83 14.21 -15.35 -6.04
CA ALA A 83 13.15 -15.35 -7.05
C ALA A 83 11.80 -15.70 -6.45
N SER A 84 11.75 -16.77 -5.65
CA SER A 84 10.53 -17.23 -4.96
C SER A 84 9.96 -16.19 -3.99
N LEU A 85 10.81 -15.42 -3.30
CA LEU A 85 10.39 -14.30 -2.45
C LEU A 85 9.76 -13.17 -3.28
N GLY A 86 10.37 -12.81 -4.42
CA GLY A 86 9.81 -11.80 -5.32
C GLY A 86 8.45 -12.22 -5.90
N ASP A 87 8.27 -13.49 -6.23
CA ASP A 87 7.00 -14.01 -6.74
C ASP A 87 5.92 -14.05 -5.64
N LYS A 88 6.29 -14.37 -4.39
CA LYS A 88 5.39 -14.27 -3.23
C LYS A 88 4.93 -12.83 -3.00
N GLU A 89 5.81 -11.84 -3.11
CA GLU A 89 5.43 -10.43 -2.96
C GLU A 89 4.47 -9.96 -4.05
N LYS A 90 4.72 -10.34 -5.31
CA LYS A 90 3.80 -10.05 -6.43
C LYS A 90 2.44 -10.69 -6.21
N MET A 91 2.42 -11.98 -5.87
CA MET A 91 1.18 -12.70 -5.59
C MET A 91 0.42 -12.10 -4.40
N SER A 92 1.12 -11.65 -3.35
CA SER A 92 0.50 -10.96 -2.22
C SER A 92 -0.14 -9.63 -2.64
N LYS A 93 0.52 -8.84 -3.49
CA LYS A 93 -0.06 -7.58 -4.01
C LYS A 93 -1.29 -7.84 -4.89
N GLU A 94 -1.23 -8.85 -5.75
CA GLU A 94 -2.37 -9.25 -6.58
C GLU A 94 -3.55 -9.77 -5.74
N LEU A 95 -3.27 -10.58 -4.70
CA LEU A 95 -4.29 -11.04 -3.75
C LEU A 95 -4.93 -9.87 -2.99
N GLN A 96 -4.13 -8.88 -2.57
CA GLN A 96 -4.64 -7.68 -1.93
C GLN A 96 -5.55 -6.88 -2.87
N GLY A 97 -5.14 -6.66 -4.12
CA GLY A 97 -5.97 -5.99 -5.12
C GLY A 97 -7.29 -6.72 -5.39
N LYS A 98 -7.25 -8.04 -5.55
CA LYS A 98 -8.47 -8.87 -5.69
C LYS A 98 -9.35 -8.84 -4.45
N SER A 99 -8.75 -8.80 -3.26
CA SER A 99 -9.51 -8.65 -2.00
C SER A 99 -10.24 -7.31 -1.95
N ASP A 100 -9.59 -6.22 -2.35
CA ASP A 100 -10.20 -4.89 -2.41
C ASP A 100 -11.35 -4.82 -3.43
N ASP A 101 -11.18 -5.47 -4.59
CA ASP A 101 -12.23 -5.56 -5.61
C ASP A 101 -13.43 -6.39 -5.14
N LEU A 102 -13.18 -7.51 -4.45
CA LEU A 102 -14.25 -8.30 -3.82
C LEU A 102 -15.00 -7.50 -2.76
N ALA A 103 -14.30 -6.71 -1.95
CA ALA A 103 -14.94 -5.84 -0.96
C ALA A 103 -15.84 -4.78 -1.61
N LYS A 104 -15.39 -4.17 -2.72
CA LYS A 104 -16.22 -3.22 -3.50
C LYS A 104 -17.46 -3.89 -4.09
N LEU A 105 -17.32 -5.08 -4.67
CA LEU A 105 -18.43 -5.85 -5.25
C LEU A 105 -19.46 -6.26 -4.19
N GLN A 106 -19.00 -6.67 -3.01
CA GLN A 106 -19.89 -6.96 -1.88
C GLN A 106 -20.67 -5.71 -1.46
N GLU A 107 -20.02 -4.55 -1.43
CA GLU A 107 -20.67 -3.29 -1.10
C GLU A 107 -21.67 -2.85 -2.18
N ASP A 108 -21.33 -3.00 -3.46
CA ASP A 108 -22.25 -2.78 -4.57
C ASP A 108 -23.50 -3.66 -4.45
N THR A 109 -23.32 -4.93 -4.09
CA THR A 109 -24.43 -5.88 -3.89
C THR A 109 -25.36 -5.42 -2.77
N ARG A 110 -24.81 -4.99 -1.62
CA ARG A 110 -25.62 -4.39 -0.54
C ARG A 110 -26.35 -3.14 -1.01
N GLY A 111 -25.70 -2.31 -1.81
CA GLY A 111 -26.30 -1.14 -2.44
C GLY A 111 -27.53 -1.50 -3.29
N LEU A 112 -27.45 -2.56 -4.08
CA LEU A 112 -28.57 -3.06 -4.89
C LEU A 112 -29.72 -3.59 -4.03
N GLU A 113 -29.43 -4.28 -2.92
CA GLU A 113 -30.44 -4.74 -1.96
C GLU A 113 -31.20 -3.55 -1.32
N LEU A 114 -30.50 -2.45 -1.01
CA LEU A 114 -31.12 -1.21 -0.53
C LEU A 114 -32.11 -0.61 -1.55
N VAL A 115 -31.75 -0.63 -2.84
CA VAL A 115 -32.67 -0.18 -3.91
C VAL A 115 -33.88 -1.09 -4.00
N GLN A 116 -33.68 -2.41 -4.02
CA GLN A 116 -34.78 -3.38 -4.12
C GLN A 116 -35.78 -3.25 -2.97
N SER A 117 -35.29 -3.13 -1.74
CA SER A 117 -36.14 -2.94 -0.55
C SER A 117 -36.90 -1.61 -0.57
N SER A 118 -36.26 -0.54 -1.04
CA SER A 118 -36.91 0.77 -1.22
C SER A 118 -38.01 0.74 -2.28
N LEU A 119 -37.80 0.07 -3.41
CA LEU A 119 -38.83 -0.09 -4.44
C LEU A 119 -40.04 -0.88 -3.95
N LYS A 120 -39.82 -1.97 -3.19
CA LYS A 120 -40.91 -2.74 -2.55
C LYS A 120 -41.70 -1.89 -1.54
N THR A 121 -41.03 -1.01 -0.80
CA THR A 121 -41.70 -0.13 0.16
C THR A 121 -42.53 0.95 -0.54
N ALA A 122 -41.98 1.54 -1.60
CA ALA A 122 -42.64 2.59 -2.37
C ALA A 122 -43.91 2.11 -3.09
N SER A 123 -43.94 0.86 -3.57
CA SER A 123 -45.14 0.26 -4.15
C SER A 123 -46.25 0.03 -3.13
N ILE A 124 -45.91 -0.19 -1.85
CA ILE A 124 -46.87 -0.39 -0.75
C ILE A 124 -47.37 0.96 -0.18
N ALA A 125 -46.53 1.99 -0.14
CA ALA A 125 -46.84 3.28 0.49
C ALA A 125 -47.82 4.19 -0.30
N LYS A 126 -48.22 3.80 -1.52
CA LYS A 126 -49.09 4.60 -2.40
C LYS A 126 -50.54 4.79 -1.88
N ILE A 127 -50.87 4.28 -0.69
CA ILE A 127 -52.25 4.18 -0.18
C ILE A 127 -52.55 5.10 1.04
N THR A 128 -51.58 5.74 1.71
CA THR A 128 -51.82 6.27 3.08
C THR A 128 -51.32 7.68 3.46
N ALA A 129 -50.96 8.58 2.53
CA ALA A 129 -50.50 9.93 2.92
C ALA A 129 -51.65 10.98 2.90
N LYS A 130 -52.07 11.45 4.09
CA LYS A 130 -53.23 12.35 4.32
C LYS A 130 -52.88 13.84 4.49
N LYS A 131 -51.67 14.29 4.14
CA LYS A 131 -51.30 15.71 4.11
C LYS A 131 -50.30 15.94 2.99
N ARG A 132 -50.66 16.77 2.00
CA ARG A 132 -49.78 17.18 0.91
C ARG A 132 -49.09 18.47 1.31
N ASP A 133 -47.78 18.43 1.53
CA ASP A 133 -46.97 19.64 1.49
C ASP A 133 -46.96 20.18 0.05
N VAL A 134 -46.61 21.46 -0.13
CA VAL A 134 -46.43 22.02 -1.48
C VAL A 134 -45.16 21.38 -2.05
N GLU A 135 -45.36 20.41 -2.94
CA GLU A 135 -44.29 19.69 -3.61
C GLU A 135 -44.29 20.03 -5.10
N VAL A 136 -43.14 20.43 -5.63
CA VAL A 136 -42.93 20.56 -7.08
C VAL A 136 -42.04 19.41 -7.49
N GLY A 137 -42.58 18.46 -8.26
CA GLY A 137 -41.85 17.26 -8.69
C GLY A 137 -41.39 16.34 -7.53
N GLY A 138 -42.10 16.38 -6.39
CA GLY A 138 -41.74 15.60 -5.19
C GLY A 138 -40.68 16.27 -4.30
N ILE A 139 -40.28 17.51 -4.58
CA ILE A 139 -39.40 18.31 -3.71
C ILE A 139 -40.25 19.25 -2.89
N ALA A 140 -40.12 19.20 -1.56
CA ALA A 140 -40.77 20.14 -0.64
C ALA A 140 -40.12 21.53 -0.75
N VAL A 141 -40.92 22.55 -1.04
CA VAL A 141 -40.44 23.93 -1.31
C VAL A 141 -40.49 24.86 -0.09
N ASP A 142 -40.56 24.31 1.11
CA ASP A 142 -40.78 25.04 2.38
C ASP A 142 -39.50 25.52 3.08
N SER A 143 -38.38 25.60 2.36
CA SER A 143 -37.06 25.90 2.93
C SER A 143 -36.74 27.40 2.92
N ASP A 144 -36.23 27.89 4.04
CA ASP A 144 -35.74 29.26 4.18
C ASP A 144 -34.31 29.41 3.64
N TYR A 145 -33.51 28.35 3.72
CA TYR A 145 -32.11 28.34 3.31
C TYR A 145 -31.77 27.09 2.52
N VAL A 146 -30.89 27.24 1.52
CA VAL A 146 -30.47 26.14 0.65
C VAL A 146 -28.95 26.05 0.60
N VAL A 147 -28.40 24.84 0.72
CA VAL A 147 -26.96 24.60 0.56
C VAL A 147 -26.76 23.62 -0.58
N PHE A 148 -25.95 24.01 -1.56
CA PHE A 148 -25.53 23.17 -2.67
C PHE A 148 -24.16 22.58 -2.36
N ILE A 149 -24.03 21.27 -2.49
CA ILE A 149 -22.76 20.54 -2.48
C ILE A 149 -22.60 19.99 -3.88
N ILE A 150 -21.54 20.40 -4.56
CA ILE A 150 -21.33 20.07 -5.97
C ILE A 150 -20.08 19.23 -6.10
N ASP A 151 -20.22 18.05 -6.70
CA ASP A 151 -19.08 17.29 -7.18
C ASP A 151 -18.36 18.07 -8.29
N THR A 152 -17.06 18.29 -8.09
CA THR A 152 -16.18 19.02 -9.00
C THR A 152 -15.18 18.09 -9.71
N SER A 153 -15.54 16.81 -9.80
CA SER A 153 -14.87 15.78 -10.61
C SER A 153 -14.79 16.15 -12.09
N GLY A 154 -13.81 15.58 -12.78
CA GLY A 154 -13.59 15.83 -14.22
C GLY A 154 -14.83 15.54 -15.08
N SER A 155 -15.58 14.48 -14.76
CA SER A 155 -16.83 14.13 -15.47
C SER A 155 -17.90 15.19 -15.27
N MET A 156 -18.08 15.70 -14.04
CA MET A 156 -19.00 16.80 -13.74
C MET A 156 -18.59 18.10 -14.42
N LEU A 157 -17.29 18.39 -14.54
CA LEU A 157 -16.80 19.57 -15.25
C LEU A 157 -17.14 19.54 -16.75
N THR A 158 -17.21 18.36 -17.38
CA THR A 158 -17.63 18.25 -18.79
C THR A 158 -19.08 18.73 -19.02
N ILE A 159 -19.92 18.63 -17.99
CA ILE A 159 -21.32 19.05 -18.01
C ILE A 159 -21.57 20.27 -17.12
N TRP A 160 -20.55 21.05 -16.78
CA TRP A 160 -20.64 22.14 -15.79
C TRP A 160 -21.74 23.15 -16.11
N GLY A 161 -21.90 23.53 -17.38
CA GLY A 161 -22.98 24.42 -17.81
C GLY A 161 -24.37 23.87 -17.50
N ARG A 162 -24.56 22.55 -17.52
CA ARG A 162 -25.80 21.89 -17.12
C ARG A 162 -25.99 21.92 -15.61
N VAL A 163 -24.93 21.64 -14.85
CA VAL A 163 -24.93 21.72 -13.37
C VAL A 163 -25.39 23.10 -12.92
N LEU A 164 -24.81 24.17 -13.49
CA LEU A 164 -25.19 25.55 -13.18
C LEU A 164 -26.64 25.89 -13.53
N ARG A 165 -27.14 25.39 -14.68
CA ARG A 165 -28.56 25.57 -15.03
C ARG A 165 -29.48 24.90 -14.00
N THR A 166 -29.18 23.68 -13.60
CA THR A 166 -29.98 22.95 -12.61
C THR A 166 -29.94 23.59 -11.23
N ILE A 167 -28.82 24.21 -10.83
CA ILE A 167 -28.78 25.04 -9.60
C ILE A 167 -29.76 26.21 -9.70
N GLY A 168 -29.80 26.88 -10.86
CA GLY A 168 -30.78 27.93 -11.15
C GLY A 168 -32.21 27.42 -11.03
N GLU A 169 -32.53 26.29 -11.67
CA GLU A 169 -33.85 25.66 -11.61
C GLU A 169 -34.28 25.30 -10.18
N VAL A 170 -33.38 24.74 -9.36
CA VAL A 170 -33.67 24.43 -7.96
C VAL A 170 -33.97 25.69 -7.16
N LEU A 171 -33.21 26.76 -7.38
CA LEU A 171 -33.45 28.05 -6.73
C LEU A 171 -34.78 28.66 -7.18
N ASP A 172 -35.17 28.51 -8.44
CA ASP A 172 -36.44 29.03 -8.97
C ASP A 172 -37.66 28.28 -8.40
N ILE A 173 -37.50 26.99 -8.10
CA ILE A 173 -38.51 26.18 -7.40
C ILE A 173 -38.69 26.64 -5.93
N HIS A 174 -37.71 27.31 -5.34
CA HIS A 174 -37.76 27.83 -3.97
C HIS A 174 -37.80 29.37 -3.93
N PRO A 175 -38.91 30.02 -4.32
CA PRO A 175 -38.98 31.48 -4.45
C PRO A 175 -38.88 32.23 -3.10
N THR A 176 -39.08 31.54 -1.97
CA THR A 176 -39.06 32.15 -0.63
C THR A 176 -37.72 31.98 0.11
N VAL A 177 -36.68 31.51 -0.56
CA VAL A 177 -35.35 31.33 0.06
C VAL A 177 -34.79 32.69 0.45
N ARG A 178 -34.28 32.78 1.68
CA ARG A 178 -33.63 33.98 2.22
C ARG A 178 -32.16 34.04 1.84
N GLY A 179 -31.52 32.88 1.72
CA GLY A 179 -30.15 32.79 1.26
C GLY A 179 -29.70 31.37 0.97
N PHE A 180 -28.60 31.28 0.22
CA PHE A 180 -28.03 30.00 -0.17
C PHE A 180 -26.50 29.95 -0.02
N GLN A 181 -25.95 28.75 -0.08
CA GLN A 181 -24.51 28.49 -0.08
C GLN A 181 -24.14 27.43 -1.10
N ILE A 182 -22.90 27.49 -1.57
CA ILE A 182 -22.39 26.57 -2.58
C ILE A 182 -20.99 26.12 -2.14
N LEU A 183 -20.86 24.82 -1.89
CA LEU A 183 -19.63 24.15 -1.54
C LEU A 183 -19.31 23.09 -2.59
N ASN A 184 -18.04 22.72 -2.72
CA ASN A 184 -17.68 21.48 -3.39
C ASN A 184 -17.86 20.25 -2.47
N ASP A 185 -17.68 19.07 -3.04
CA ASP A 185 -17.62 17.76 -2.38
C ASP A 185 -16.64 17.68 -1.19
N ASN A 186 -15.61 18.52 -1.11
CA ASN A 186 -14.71 18.60 0.05
C ASN A 186 -15.11 19.67 1.10
N GLY A 187 -16.24 20.36 0.90
CA GLY A 187 -16.71 21.41 1.81
C GLY A 187 -15.99 22.75 1.65
N VAL A 188 -15.27 22.95 0.54
CA VAL A 188 -14.69 24.24 0.17
C VAL A 188 -15.78 25.11 -0.43
N TYR A 189 -15.88 26.35 0.05
CA TYR A 189 -16.80 27.35 -0.46
C TYR A 189 -16.40 27.75 -1.87
N LEU A 190 -17.28 27.57 -2.85
CA LEU A 190 -16.99 28.00 -4.24
C LEU A 190 -16.96 29.52 -4.39
N LEU A 191 -17.56 30.24 -3.43
CA LEU A 191 -17.50 31.69 -3.31
C LEU A 191 -16.87 32.07 -1.97
N GLU A 192 -15.55 32.24 -1.97
CA GLU A 192 -14.79 32.50 -0.74
C GLU A 192 -15.24 33.76 0.01
N ALA A 193 -15.67 34.80 -0.72
CA ALA A 193 -16.21 36.04 -0.14
C ALA A 193 -17.42 35.80 0.78
N TYR A 194 -18.12 34.68 0.62
CA TYR A 194 -19.27 34.27 1.44
C TYR A 194 -18.96 33.11 2.37
N ARG A 195 -17.68 32.79 2.62
CA ARG A 195 -17.29 31.71 3.55
C ARG A 195 -18.03 31.84 4.89
N ARG A 196 -18.78 30.80 5.25
CA ARG A 196 -19.61 30.69 6.48
C ARG A 196 -20.72 31.74 6.61
N ARG A 197 -21.06 32.44 5.53
CA ARG A 197 -22.11 33.46 5.48
C ARG A 197 -23.11 33.09 4.39
N TRP A 198 -24.39 33.31 4.61
CA TRP A 198 -25.39 33.10 3.56
C TRP A 198 -25.19 34.10 2.42
N ILE A 199 -25.28 33.64 1.17
CA ILE A 199 -25.46 34.50 0.01
C ILE A 199 -26.93 34.92 0.03
N PRO A 200 -27.26 36.20 0.21
CA PRO A 200 -28.66 36.60 0.24
C PRO A 200 -29.30 36.39 -1.12
N ASP A 201 -30.48 35.82 -1.11
CA ASP A 201 -31.11 35.38 -2.34
C ASP A 201 -31.86 36.52 -3.03
N THR A 202 -31.38 36.92 -4.22
CA THR A 202 -32.03 37.93 -5.07
C THR A 202 -31.74 37.58 -6.53
N PRO A 203 -32.64 37.88 -7.50
CA PRO A 203 -32.43 37.53 -8.90
C PRO A 203 -31.09 38.02 -9.47
N ARG A 204 -30.72 39.28 -9.14
CA ARG A 204 -29.43 39.87 -9.55
C ARG A 204 -28.23 39.12 -8.95
N ARG A 205 -28.34 38.65 -7.70
CA ARG A 205 -27.24 37.94 -7.03
C ARG A 205 -27.12 36.50 -7.48
N ARG A 206 -28.25 35.79 -7.69
CA ARG A 206 -28.28 34.46 -8.32
C ARG A 206 -27.53 34.49 -9.65
N LYS A 207 -27.89 35.41 -10.54
CA LYS A 207 -27.25 35.56 -11.86
C LYS A 207 -25.74 35.77 -11.74
N LYS A 208 -25.29 36.72 -10.92
CA LYS A 208 -23.86 37.00 -10.71
C LYS A 208 -23.09 35.81 -10.12
N VAL A 209 -23.72 35.08 -9.19
CA VAL A 209 -23.12 33.88 -8.60
C VAL A 209 -22.94 32.79 -9.66
N LEU A 210 -23.98 32.50 -10.44
CA LEU A 210 -23.91 31.50 -11.51
C LEU A 210 -22.89 31.89 -12.59
N GLU A 211 -22.81 33.17 -12.95
CA GLU A 211 -21.78 33.70 -13.86
C GLU A 211 -20.36 33.51 -13.31
N ALA A 212 -20.13 33.84 -12.03
CA ALA A 212 -18.83 33.66 -11.39
C ALA A 212 -18.41 32.17 -11.36
N LEU A 213 -19.35 31.28 -11.03
CA LEU A 213 -19.12 29.84 -11.03
C LEU A 213 -18.87 29.28 -12.44
N GLY A 214 -19.41 29.90 -13.50
CA GLY A 214 -19.12 29.53 -14.88
C GLY A 214 -17.65 29.62 -15.26
N THR A 215 -16.90 30.51 -14.60
CA THR A 215 -15.46 30.70 -14.84
C THR A 215 -14.56 29.91 -13.89
N TRP A 216 -15.16 29.21 -12.92
CA TRP A 216 -14.43 28.48 -11.88
C TRP A 216 -13.79 27.20 -12.45
N ARG A 217 -12.53 26.93 -12.10
CA ARG A 217 -11.73 25.81 -12.67
C ARG A 217 -10.90 25.05 -11.64
N SER A 218 -11.39 24.87 -10.42
CA SER A 218 -10.69 24.03 -9.44
C SER A 218 -11.21 22.59 -9.53
N THR A 219 -10.32 21.62 -9.50
CA THR A 219 -10.69 20.19 -9.51
C THR A 219 -10.50 19.66 -8.10
N SER A 220 -11.54 19.06 -7.53
CA SER A 220 -11.39 18.25 -6.32
C SER A 220 -11.20 16.78 -6.69
N ASN A 221 -10.54 16.06 -5.79
CA ASN A 221 -10.45 14.61 -5.85
C ASN A 221 -11.34 14.05 -4.73
N SER A 222 -12.59 13.69 -5.06
CA SER A 222 -13.40 12.64 -4.42
C SER A 222 -14.53 13.05 -3.47
N SER A 223 -15.61 12.26 -3.60
CA SER A 223 -16.72 11.90 -2.71
C SER A 223 -17.47 13.04 -2.00
N PRO A 224 -18.80 13.17 -2.18
CA PRO A 224 -19.61 14.27 -1.61
C PRO A 224 -19.78 14.23 -0.07
N VAL A 225 -19.15 13.27 0.60
CA VAL A 225 -19.39 12.94 2.02
C VAL A 225 -18.81 14.01 2.94
N GLU A 226 -17.62 14.49 2.61
CA GLU A 226 -16.88 15.49 3.38
C GLU A 226 -17.61 16.85 3.32
N GLY A 227 -18.06 17.25 2.13
CA GLY A 227 -18.84 18.46 1.92
C GLY A 227 -20.18 18.41 2.63
N LEU A 228 -20.83 17.24 2.66
CA LEU A 228 -22.06 17.03 3.41
C LEU A 228 -21.84 17.16 4.92
N GLU A 229 -20.75 16.61 5.44
CA GLU A 229 -20.40 16.77 6.84
C GLU A 229 -20.15 18.24 7.20
N VAL A 230 -19.39 18.98 6.39
CA VAL A 230 -19.12 20.41 6.61
C VAL A 230 -20.43 21.20 6.58
N ALA A 231 -21.30 20.90 5.61
CA ALA A 231 -22.60 21.55 5.48
C ALA A 231 -23.49 21.28 6.69
N LEU A 232 -23.62 20.02 7.13
CA LEU A 232 -24.42 19.65 8.30
C LEU A 232 -23.87 20.31 9.56
N LYS A 233 -22.56 20.24 9.82
CA LYS A 233 -21.93 20.88 10.99
C LYS A 233 -22.13 22.40 11.04
N THR A 234 -22.23 23.06 9.88
CA THR A 234 -22.31 24.52 9.78
C THR A 234 -23.74 25.03 9.75
N TYR A 235 -24.63 24.34 9.02
CA TYR A 235 -25.95 24.84 8.63
C TYR A 235 -27.12 24.05 9.23
N ALA A 236 -26.89 22.88 9.82
CA ALA A 236 -27.93 22.10 10.48
C ALA A 236 -28.22 22.69 11.88
N LYS A 237 -28.97 23.80 11.92
CA LYS A 237 -29.36 24.49 13.15
C LYS A 237 -30.83 24.22 13.49
N PRO A 238 -31.16 23.83 14.74
CA PRO A 238 -32.55 23.69 15.17
C PRO A 238 -33.34 24.99 14.95
N GLY A 239 -34.58 24.86 14.48
CA GLY A 239 -35.48 26.00 14.23
C GLY A 239 -35.25 26.72 12.89
N THR A 240 -34.21 26.35 12.13
CA THR A 240 -34.03 26.85 10.75
C THR A 240 -34.51 25.80 9.74
N LYS A 241 -35.31 26.22 8.76
CA LYS A 241 -35.72 25.36 7.65
C LYS A 241 -34.65 25.36 6.57
N THR A 242 -33.72 24.42 6.67
CA THR A 242 -32.58 24.32 5.75
C THR A 242 -32.72 23.05 4.91
N SER A 243 -32.41 23.18 3.62
CA SER A 243 -32.28 22.06 2.69
C SER A 243 -30.88 21.99 2.10
N ILE A 244 -30.34 20.78 2.00
CA ILE A 244 -29.06 20.49 1.34
C ILE A 244 -29.35 19.75 0.03
N TYR A 245 -28.75 20.20 -1.06
CA TYR A 245 -28.77 19.52 -2.34
C TYR A 245 -27.38 19.03 -2.69
N ILE A 246 -27.26 17.74 -2.98
CA ILE A 246 -26.01 17.10 -3.38
C ILE A 246 -26.06 16.80 -4.87
N PHE A 247 -25.13 17.38 -5.61
CA PHE A 247 -25.00 17.24 -7.07
C PHE A 247 -23.79 16.36 -7.36
N GLY A 248 -23.99 15.30 -8.14
CA GLY A 248 -22.89 14.40 -8.53
C GLY A 248 -23.30 13.39 -9.59
N ASP A 249 -22.33 12.71 -10.18
CA ASP A 249 -22.56 11.61 -11.11
C ASP A 249 -22.11 10.26 -10.53
N ASP A 250 -21.07 10.22 -9.68
CA ASP A 250 -20.55 8.98 -9.11
C ASP A 250 -20.22 9.04 -7.60
N TYR A 251 -20.05 7.87 -6.98
CA TYR A 251 -19.64 7.71 -5.58
C TYR A 251 -18.50 6.70 -5.45
N THR A 252 -17.31 7.22 -5.15
CA THR A 252 -16.06 6.45 -5.03
C THR A 252 -15.72 6.01 -3.61
N GLY A 253 -16.54 6.40 -2.60
CA GLY A 253 -16.27 6.04 -1.22
C GLY A 253 -16.43 4.53 -0.95
N SER A 254 -15.73 4.04 0.06
CA SER A 254 -15.57 2.60 0.31
C SER A 254 -16.82 1.92 0.87
N SER A 255 -17.70 2.63 1.59
CA SER A 255 -18.91 2.05 2.19
C SER A 255 -20.09 3.02 2.21
N PHE A 256 -21.26 2.55 1.79
CA PHE A 256 -22.55 3.23 1.91
C PHE A 256 -22.97 3.37 3.38
N ASP A 257 -22.87 2.29 4.15
CA ASP A 257 -23.30 2.25 5.56
C ASP A 257 -22.58 3.27 6.43
N THR A 258 -21.27 3.43 6.23
CA THR A 258 -20.46 4.40 6.97
C THR A 258 -20.98 5.82 6.72
N VAL A 259 -21.28 6.16 5.46
CA VAL A 259 -21.82 7.48 5.09
C VAL A 259 -23.21 7.67 5.67
N ILE A 260 -24.10 6.70 5.47
CA ILE A 260 -25.50 6.78 5.92
C ILE A 260 -25.55 6.98 7.44
N LYS A 261 -24.80 6.18 8.21
CA LYS A 261 -24.73 6.31 9.69
C LYS A 261 -24.17 7.66 10.12
N LYS A 262 -23.14 8.16 9.43
CA LYS A 262 -22.52 9.45 9.73
C LYS A 262 -23.49 10.61 9.49
N VAL A 263 -24.21 10.58 8.37
CA VAL A 263 -25.25 11.57 8.05
C VAL A 263 -26.38 11.52 9.06
N GLU A 264 -26.85 10.31 9.40
CA GLU A 264 -27.90 10.12 10.41
C GLU A 264 -27.49 10.69 11.78
N LEU A 265 -26.24 10.47 12.20
CA LEU A 265 -25.73 11.02 13.46
C LEU A 265 -25.69 12.56 13.45
N LEU A 266 -25.21 13.16 12.35
CA LEU A 266 -25.03 14.61 12.23
C LEU A 266 -26.35 15.36 12.03
N ASN A 267 -27.30 14.77 11.31
CA ASN A 267 -28.57 15.42 10.98
C ASN A 267 -29.69 15.11 11.99
N ARG A 268 -29.39 14.60 13.18
CA ARG A 268 -30.42 14.20 14.15
C ARG A 268 -30.67 15.27 15.19
N ASN A 269 -31.94 15.65 15.33
CA ASN A 269 -32.39 16.44 16.48
C ASN A 269 -32.21 15.63 17.78
N ARG A 270 -31.50 16.18 18.77
CA ARG A 270 -31.25 15.49 20.04
C ARG A 270 -32.52 15.17 20.83
N THR A 271 -33.56 15.99 20.70
CA THR A 271 -34.83 15.86 21.43
C THR A 271 -35.81 15.00 20.66
N THR A 272 -36.10 15.35 19.41
CA THR A 272 -37.17 14.69 18.63
C THR A 272 -36.70 13.45 17.88
N ARG A 273 -35.38 13.21 17.82
CA ARG A 273 -34.73 12.15 17.02
C ARG A 273 -35.02 12.21 15.52
N LYS A 274 -35.68 13.26 15.02
CA LYS A 274 -36.00 13.47 13.61
C LYS A 274 -34.88 14.24 12.89
N PRO A 275 -34.77 14.11 11.56
CA PRO A 275 -33.90 14.95 10.74
C PRO A 275 -34.18 16.45 10.95
N ILE A 276 -33.13 17.27 11.07
CA ILE A 276 -33.26 18.74 11.19
C ILE A 276 -33.11 19.48 9.85
N VAL A 277 -32.44 18.85 8.88
CA VAL A 277 -32.22 19.35 7.52
C VAL A 277 -32.79 18.36 6.52
N LYS A 278 -33.48 18.85 5.48
CA LYS A 278 -33.89 17.99 4.37
C LYS A 278 -32.71 17.81 3.42
N ILE A 279 -32.43 16.57 3.01
CA ILE A 279 -31.32 16.27 2.09
C ILE A 279 -31.89 15.75 0.78
N HIS A 280 -31.56 16.43 -0.30
CA HIS A 280 -31.95 16.15 -1.68
C HIS A 280 -30.72 15.73 -2.49
N GLY A 281 -30.94 14.89 -3.50
CA GLY A 281 -29.89 14.45 -4.41
C GLY A 281 -30.25 14.75 -5.85
N VAL A 282 -29.27 15.22 -6.62
CA VAL A 282 -29.37 15.44 -8.06
C VAL A 282 -28.25 14.65 -8.72
N GLY A 283 -28.62 13.54 -9.33
CA GLY A 283 -27.71 12.64 -10.03
C GLY A 283 -27.66 12.96 -11.52
N PHE A 284 -26.47 13.22 -12.05
CA PHE A 284 -26.26 13.38 -13.50
C PHE A 284 -25.83 12.04 -14.08
N ILE A 285 -26.61 11.49 -15.00
CA ILE A 285 -26.26 10.21 -15.63
C ILE A 285 -25.10 10.47 -16.61
N SER A 286 -23.89 10.05 -16.24
CA SER A 286 -22.72 10.05 -17.12
C SER A 286 -22.40 8.62 -17.55
N GLY A 287 -21.80 8.43 -18.72
CA GLY A 287 -21.50 7.11 -19.29
C GLY A 287 -20.28 6.44 -18.66
N HIS A 288 -19.61 7.13 -17.73
CA HIS A 288 -18.45 6.64 -16.98
C HIS A 288 -18.76 6.43 -15.50
N ALA A 289 -19.90 6.96 -15.01
CA ALA A 289 -20.29 6.82 -13.62
C ALA A 289 -20.88 5.43 -13.32
N THR A 290 -20.57 4.92 -12.13
CA THR A 290 -21.24 3.72 -11.60
C THR A 290 -22.64 4.04 -11.07
N ASN A 291 -23.46 3.01 -10.84
CA ASN A 291 -24.78 3.19 -10.21
C ASN A 291 -24.71 3.50 -8.69
N ARG A 292 -23.51 3.66 -8.12
CA ARG A 292 -23.31 3.83 -6.68
C ARG A 292 -23.86 5.15 -6.15
N PHE A 293 -23.72 6.25 -6.88
CA PHE A 293 -24.24 7.55 -6.44
C PHE A 293 -25.78 7.55 -6.35
N PRO A 294 -26.54 7.12 -7.38
CA PRO A 294 -27.99 6.98 -7.27
C PRO A 294 -28.44 6.07 -6.12
N ILE A 295 -27.73 4.96 -5.87
CA ILE A 295 -28.01 4.06 -4.75
C ILE A 295 -27.88 4.79 -3.41
N LEU A 296 -26.72 5.41 -3.16
CA LEU A 296 -26.44 6.14 -1.93
C LEU A 296 -27.45 7.26 -1.72
N MET A 297 -27.68 8.05 -2.76
CA MET A 297 -28.55 9.22 -2.65
C MET A 297 -29.99 8.84 -2.41
N ARG A 298 -30.52 7.77 -3.02
CA ARG A 298 -31.88 7.28 -2.71
C ARG A 298 -32.07 6.97 -1.23
N GLU A 299 -31.07 6.35 -0.60
CA GLU A 299 -31.15 5.99 0.81
C GLU A 299 -30.97 7.21 1.72
N ILE A 300 -30.02 8.10 1.42
CA ILE A 300 -29.83 9.37 2.14
C ILE A 300 -31.09 10.23 2.08
N THR A 301 -31.65 10.46 0.89
CA THR A 301 -32.80 11.36 0.73
C THR A 301 -34.03 10.81 1.46
N LYS A 302 -34.27 9.50 1.35
CA LYS A 302 -35.36 8.81 2.03
C LYS A 302 -35.29 8.96 3.55
N ARG A 303 -34.11 8.79 4.15
CA ARG A 303 -33.93 8.90 5.61
C ARG A 303 -34.00 10.34 6.12
N ASN A 304 -33.78 11.32 5.25
CA ASN A 304 -33.68 12.73 5.61
C ASN A 304 -34.86 13.56 5.07
N GLY A 305 -35.95 12.93 4.65
CA GLY A 305 -37.18 13.62 4.22
C GLY A 305 -37.00 14.49 2.97
N GLY A 306 -36.07 14.13 2.09
CA GLY A 306 -35.88 14.76 0.80
C GLY A 306 -36.03 13.79 -0.36
N THR A 307 -35.61 14.23 -1.54
CA THR A 307 -35.91 13.55 -2.82
C THR A 307 -34.67 13.44 -3.68
N PHE A 308 -34.55 12.30 -4.39
CA PHE A 308 -33.51 12.07 -5.38
C PHE A 308 -34.07 12.26 -6.79
N LEU A 309 -33.41 13.12 -7.58
CA LEU A 309 -33.69 13.36 -8.99
C LEU A 309 -32.54 12.79 -9.84
N GLY A 310 -32.86 11.88 -10.75
CA GLY A 310 -31.91 11.42 -11.77
C GLY A 310 -32.14 12.18 -13.06
N LEU A 311 -31.12 12.92 -13.52
CA LEU A 311 -31.18 13.70 -14.75
C LEU A 311 -30.52 12.93 -15.90
N PRO A 312 -31.30 12.52 -16.93
CA PRO A 312 -30.77 11.79 -18.09
C PRO A 312 -29.91 12.69 -18.96
N ARG A 313 -28.97 12.12 -19.73
CA ARG A 313 -28.08 12.89 -20.63
C ARG A 313 -28.83 13.90 -21.49
#